data_AF-A0A3Q2V942-F1
#
_entry.id   AF-A0A3Q2V942-F1
#
_cell.length_a   1.000
_cell.length_b   1.000
_cell.length_c   1.000
_cell.angle_alpha   90.00
_cell.angle_beta   90.00
_cell.angle_gamma   90.00
#
_symmetry.space_group_name_H-M   'P 1'
#
loop_
_entity.id
_entity.type
_entity.pdbx_description
1 polymer ?
#
loop_
_entity_poly.entity_id
_entity_poly.type
_entity_poly.pdbx_seq_one_letter_code
_entity_poly.pdbx_strand_id
1 'polypeptide(L)'
;MFGCLVAGRLVQTDAVQLAPDKFLFNLSDYENVNHVVVFMLGTVPFPAGMGGAVYFSFPDPASGGPVWQLLGFITNDKPSAIFKISGLKAGEGGAHPFGIMTSSASPSKSRDPQYQMQCSHLIKLTQRIYQQQIKHLKPD
;
A
#
# COMPACT_ATOMS: atom_id res chain seq x y z
N MET A 1 -5.18 -2.27 -14.30
CA MET A 1 -5.16 -3.54 -13.53
C MET A 1 -5.93 -3.43 -12.23
N PHE A 2 -5.75 -2.34 -11.46
CA PHE A 2 -6.41 -2.14 -10.16
C PHE A 2 -7.32 -0.91 -10.17
N GLY A 3 -8.34 -0.93 -9.32
CA GLY A 3 -9.17 0.20 -8.94
C GLY A 3 -9.11 0.42 -7.44
N CYS A 4 -9.30 1.68 -7.03
CA CYS A 4 -9.39 2.10 -5.65
C CYS A 4 -10.67 2.93 -5.48
N LEU A 5 -11.43 2.65 -4.42
CA LEU A 5 -12.65 3.38 -4.10
C LEU A 5 -12.61 3.78 -2.63
N VAL A 6 -12.65 5.09 -2.40
CA VAL A 6 -12.90 5.66 -1.08
C VAL A 6 -14.40 5.74 -0.86
N ALA A 7 -14.89 5.32 0.31
CA ALA A 7 -16.31 5.43 0.65
C ALA A 7 -16.79 6.89 0.48
N GLY A 8 -17.85 7.09 -0.30
CA GLY A 8 -18.42 8.42 -0.58
C GLY A 8 -17.70 9.24 -1.67
N ARG A 9 -16.73 8.67 -2.39
CA ARG A 9 -16.03 9.35 -3.50
C ARG A 9 -16.10 8.54 -4.79
N LEU A 10 -15.72 9.18 -5.90
CA LEU A 10 -15.61 8.51 -7.19
C LEU A 10 -14.50 7.45 -7.19
N VAL A 11 -14.69 6.42 -8.01
CA VAL A 11 -13.68 5.38 -8.25
C VAL A 11 -12.44 5.97 -8.92
N GLN A 12 -11.27 5.58 -8.44
CA GLN A 12 -9.98 5.88 -9.07
C GLN A 12 -9.46 4.63 -9.80
N THR A 13 -9.04 4.81 -11.04
CA THR A 13 -8.47 3.74 -11.88
C THR A 13 -7.14 4.13 -12.52
N ASP A 14 -6.70 5.36 -12.29
CA ASP A 14 -5.50 6.04 -12.76
C ASP A 14 -4.32 5.82 -11.80
N ALA A 15 -4.08 4.56 -11.45
CA ALA A 15 -2.95 4.22 -10.58
C ALA A 15 -1.62 4.64 -11.20
N VAL A 16 -0.79 5.36 -10.43
CA VAL A 16 0.57 5.70 -10.83
C VAL A 16 1.45 4.47 -10.66
N GLN A 17 2.02 3.98 -11.75
CA GLN A 17 2.95 2.85 -11.72
C GLN A 17 4.37 3.34 -11.39
N LEU A 18 4.88 2.96 -10.22
CA LEU A 18 6.24 3.34 -9.78
C LEU A 18 7.30 2.32 -10.17
N ALA A 19 6.88 1.07 -10.36
CA ALA A 19 7.72 -0.03 -10.83
C ALA A 19 6.81 -1.05 -11.55
N PRO A 20 7.37 -2.01 -12.31
CA PRO A 20 6.56 -3.03 -13.00
C PRO A 20 5.54 -3.74 -12.10
N ASP A 21 5.87 -3.93 -10.83
CA ASP A 21 5.09 -4.65 -9.82
C ASP A 21 4.45 -3.74 -8.74
N LYS A 22 4.58 -2.41 -8.87
CA LYS A 22 4.18 -1.45 -7.82
C LYS A 22 3.30 -0.34 -8.37
N PHE A 23 2.13 -0.21 -7.76
CA PHE A 23 1.10 0.76 -8.14
C PHE A 23 0.74 1.63 -6.94
N LEU A 24 0.42 2.89 -7.21
CA LEU A 24 0.14 3.91 -6.22
C LEU A 24 -1.18 4.60 -6.52
N PHE A 25 -2.02 4.75 -5.51
CA PHE A 25 -3.20 5.61 -5.55
C PHE A 25 -3.03 6.76 -4.57
N ASN A 26 -3.40 7.96 -5.01
CA ASN A 26 -3.35 9.16 -4.18
C ASN A 26 -4.68 9.37 -3.46
N LEU A 27 -4.61 9.55 -2.14
CA LEU A 27 -5.76 9.79 -1.30
C LEU A 27 -5.73 11.21 -0.77
N SER A 28 -6.42 12.11 -1.47
CA SER A 28 -6.67 13.47 -0.96
C SER A 28 -7.51 13.42 0.31
N ASP A 29 -7.32 14.34 1.27
CA ASP A 29 -8.20 14.48 2.44
C ASP A 29 -8.45 13.15 3.19
N TYR A 30 -7.37 12.43 3.50
CA TYR A 30 -7.43 11.10 4.11
C TYR A 30 -7.95 11.10 5.56
N GLU A 31 -7.84 12.22 6.28
CA GLU A 31 -8.31 12.38 7.66
C GLU A 31 -9.81 12.06 7.80
N ASN A 32 -10.57 12.29 6.73
CA ASN A 32 -12.00 12.03 6.66
C ASN A 32 -12.34 10.67 6.05
N VAL A 33 -11.34 9.82 5.77
CA VAL A 33 -11.53 8.51 5.15
C VAL A 33 -11.57 7.42 6.20
N ASN A 34 -12.72 6.73 6.27
CA ASN A 34 -12.89 5.59 7.17
C ASN A 34 -12.57 4.26 6.50
N HIS A 35 -13.01 4.08 5.26
CA HIS A 35 -12.91 2.82 4.53
C HIS A 35 -12.41 3.05 3.10
N VAL A 36 -11.51 2.17 2.67
CA VAL A 36 -11.05 2.09 1.29
C VAL A 36 -11.25 0.69 0.74
N VAL A 37 -11.75 0.62 -0.48
CA VAL A 37 -11.91 -0.61 -1.24
C VAL A 37 -10.83 -0.66 -2.31
N VAL A 38 -10.13 -1.77 -2.40
CA VAL A 38 -9.13 -2.01 -3.45
C VAL A 38 -9.51 -3.28 -4.19
N PHE A 39 -9.50 -3.22 -5.51
CA PHE A 39 -10.00 -4.32 -6.34
C PHE A 39 -9.28 -4.41 -7.69
N MET A 40 -9.36 -5.58 -8.32
CA MET A 40 -8.93 -5.80 -9.70
C MET A 40 -10.03 -5.35 -10.66
N LEU A 41 -9.64 -4.71 -11.78
CA LEU A 41 -10.59 -4.27 -12.81
C LEU A 41 -11.08 -5.40 -13.73
N GLY A 42 -10.52 -6.61 -13.60
CA GLY A 42 -10.83 -7.75 -14.47
C GLY A 42 -10.17 -7.69 -15.86
N THR A 43 -9.38 -6.66 -16.16
CA THR A 43 -8.70 -6.53 -17.47
C THR A 43 -7.42 -7.33 -17.59
N VAL A 44 -6.65 -7.45 -16.49
CA VAL A 44 -5.39 -8.20 -16.44
C VAL A 44 -5.34 -8.97 -15.11
N PRO A 45 -5.25 -10.31 -15.13
CA PRO A 45 -5.11 -11.10 -13.90
C PRO A 45 -3.70 -10.99 -13.32
N PHE A 46 -3.52 -11.35 -12.06
CA PHE A 46 -2.17 -11.55 -11.50
C PHE A 46 -1.49 -12.73 -12.21
N PRO A 47 -0.16 -12.66 -12.44
CA PRO A 47 0.61 -13.81 -12.90
C PRO A 47 0.45 -15.02 -11.97
N ALA A 48 0.66 -16.23 -12.50
CA ALA A 48 0.52 -17.47 -11.73
C ALA A 48 1.38 -17.45 -10.45
N GLY A 49 0.76 -17.79 -9.32
CA GLY A 49 1.43 -17.80 -8.01
C GLY A 49 1.64 -16.42 -7.36
N MET A 50 1.14 -15.35 -7.98
CA MET A 50 1.23 -13.99 -7.44
C MET A 50 -0.12 -13.47 -6.91
N GLY A 51 -0.03 -12.53 -5.98
CA GLY A 51 -1.14 -11.70 -5.51
C GLY A 51 -0.67 -10.28 -5.22
N GLY A 52 -1.59 -9.41 -4.81
CA GLY A 52 -1.30 -8.03 -4.45
C GLY A 52 -1.34 -7.82 -2.95
N ALA A 53 -0.25 -7.32 -2.38
CA ALA A 53 -0.20 -6.79 -1.02
C ALA A 53 -0.57 -5.30 -1.04
N VAL A 54 -1.54 -4.90 -0.23
CA VAL A 54 -2.06 -3.53 -0.14
C VAL A 54 -1.51 -2.87 1.11
N TYR A 55 -0.83 -1.74 0.93
CA TYR A 55 -0.26 -0.94 1.99
C TYR A 55 -0.88 0.45 2.02
N PHE A 56 -0.92 1.05 3.19
CA PHE A 56 -1.33 2.43 3.40
C PHE A 56 -0.20 3.21 4.06
N SER A 57 0.06 4.43 3.56
CA SER A 57 1.05 5.35 4.12
C SER A 57 0.38 6.51 4.84
N PHE A 58 0.87 6.82 6.05
CA PHE A 58 0.57 8.06 6.76
C PHE A 58 1.88 8.69 7.29
N PRO A 59 1.92 10.02 7.48
CA PRO A 59 3.09 10.71 7.99
C PRO A 59 3.32 10.34 9.45
N ASP A 60 4.56 9.99 9.79
CA ASP A 60 5.01 9.81 11.16
C ASP A 60 5.03 11.16 11.90
N PRO A 61 4.34 11.31 13.04
CA PRO A 61 4.42 12.52 13.85
C PRO A 61 5.83 12.84 14.35
N ALA A 62 6.69 11.83 14.52
CA ALA A 62 8.04 12.00 15.09
C ALA A 62 9.10 12.31 14.04
N SER A 63 9.16 11.54 12.95
CA SER A 63 10.15 11.72 11.89
C SER A 63 9.69 12.59 10.72
N GLY A 64 8.38 12.87 10.60
CA GLY A 64 7.79 13.51 9.43
C GLY A 64 7.85 12.68 8.14
N GLY A 65 8.39 11.45 8.22
CA GLY A 65 8.53 10.52 7.10
C GLY A 65 7.30 9.63 6.92
N PRO A 66 7.17 8.95 5.76
CA PRO A 66 6.06 8.03 5.51
C PRO A 66 6.21 6.73 6.31
N VAL A 67 5.17 6.36 7.06
CA VAL A 67 5.03 5.04 7.68
C VAL A 67 4.10 4.19 6.85
N TRP A 68 4.60 3.06 6.36
CA TRP A 68 3.81 2.10 5.58
C TRP A 68 3.27 0.99 6.46
N GLN A 69 1.95 0.78 6.43
CA GLN A 69 1.28 -0.31 7.11
C GLN A 69 0.63 -1.26 6.10
N LEU A 70 0.83 -2.57 6.27
CA LEU A 70 0.14 -3.58 5.50
C LEU A 70 -1.34 -3.65 5.93
N LEU A 71 -2.26 -3.44 5.00
CA LEU A 71 -3.69 -3.58 5.23
C LEU A 71 -4.18 -5.00 4.95
N GLY A 72 -3.62 -5.65 3.92
CA GLY A 72 -3.97 -7.01 3.56
C GLY A 72 -3.64 -7.35 2.11
N PHE A 73 -4.41 -8.28 1.54
CA PHE A 73 -4.09 -8.88 0.24
C PHE A 73 -5.31 -9.07 -0.65
N ILE A 74 -5.09 -8.94 -1.96
CA ILE A 74 -6.01 -9.33 -3.05
C ILE A 74 -5.33 -10.36 -3.96
N THR A 75 -6.09 -11.23 -4.60
CA THR A 75 -5.60 -12.30 -5.48
C THR A 75 -6.58 -12.53 -6.63
N ASN A 76 -6.28 -13.41 -7.58
CA ASN A 76 -7.25 -13.79 -8.62
C ASN A 76 -8.52 -14.43 -8.02
N ASP A 77 -8.41 -15.22 -6.94
CA ASP A 77 -9.56 -15.86 -6.28
C ASP A 77 -10.32 -14.91 -5.36
N LYS A 78 -9.62 -13.91 -4.81
CA LYS A 78 -10.20 -12.84 -3.99
C LYS A 78 -9.81 -11.48 -4.58
N PRO A 79 -10.49 -11.04 -5.66
CA PRO A 79 -10.06 -9.89 -6.47
C PRO A 79 -10.40 -8.53 -5.85
N SER A 80 -11.08 -8.49 -4.70
CA SER A 80 -11.40 -7.26 -3.99
C SER A 80 -11.31 -7.43 -2.48
N ALA A 81 -11.03 -6.32 -1.77
CA ALA A 81 -11.04 -6.25 -0.32
C ALA A 81 -11.39 -4.84 0.15
N ILE A 82 -12.02 -4.74 1.33
CA ILE A 82 -12.38 -3.50 2.00
C ILE A 82 -11.51 -3.38 3.24
N PHE A 83 -10.90 -2.22 3.45
CA PHE A 83 -10.01 -1.94 4.56
C PHE A 83 -10.50 -0.73 5.33
N LYS A 84 -10.59 -0.86 6.65
CA LYS A 84 -10.80 0.26 7.56
C LYS A 84 -9.45 0.94 7.80
N ILE A 85 -9.36 2.24 7.51
CA ILE A 85 -8.12 3.02 7.68
C ILE A 85 -8.23 4.13 8.74
N SER A 86 -9.45 4.40 9.24
CA SER A 86 -9.63 5.28 10.40
C SER A 86 -8.97 4.69 11.64
N GLY A 87 -8.17 5.48 12.34
CA GLY A 87 -7.56 5.10 13.61
C GLY A 87 -6.33 4.18 13.50
N LEU A 88 -5.77 4.01 12.30
CA LEU A 88 -4.45 3.38 12.15
C LEU A 88 -3.40 4.27 12.82
N LYS A 89 -2.66 3.71 13.79
CA LYS A 89 -1.60 4.40 14.52
C LYS A 89 -0.22 3.93 14.07
N ALA A 90 0.75 4.85 14.06
CA ALA A 90 2.17 4.53 13.94
C ALA A 90 2.56 3.58 15.10
N GLY A 91 2.66 2.27 14.83
CA GLY A 91 3.14 1.30 15.83
C GLY A 91 2.40 -0.04 15.93
N GLU A 92 1.19 -0.19 15.38
CA GLU A 92 0.46 -1.48 15.37
C GLU A 92 0.64 -2.29 14.07
N GLY A 93 1.48 -1.82 13.16
CA GLY A 93 1.87 -2.57 11.98
C GLY A 93 2.90 -3.63 12.33
N GLY A 94 2.49 -4.89 12.46
CA GLY A 94 3.39 -6.03 12.64
C GLY A 94 4.55 -6.01 11.62
N ALA A 95 5.70 -6.57 12.03
CA ALA A 95 6.94 -6.61 11.25
C ALA A 95 6.66 -6.91 9.77
N HIS A 96 6.90 -5.92 8.91
CA HIS A 96 6.73 -6.06 7.48
C HIS A 96 8.09 -6.40 6.86
N PRO A 97 8.14 -7.20 5.79
CA PRO A 97 9.38 -7.64 5.14
C PRO A 97 10.16 -6.53 4.40
N PHE A 98 9.77 -5.27 4.60
CA PHE A 98 10.67 -4.13 4.46
C PHE A 98 11.00 -3.72 5.88
N GLY A 99 12.20 -4.10 6.35
CA GLY A 99 12.60 -3.92 7.74
C GLY A 99 12.42 -2.51 8.26
N ILE A 100 12.53 -2.38 9.59
CA ILE A 100 12.73 -1.12 10.31
C ILE A 100 13.69 -0.24 9.49
N MET A 101 13.15 0.73 8.75
CA MET A 101 13.94 1.86 8.29
C MET A 101 14.03 2.80 9.49
N THR A 102 14.86 2.44 10.47
CA THR A 102 15.62 3.47 11.17
C THR A 102 16.45 4.11 10.08
N SER A 103 16.00 5.24 9.54
CA SER A 103 16.83 6.09 8.70
C SER A 103 17.95 6.63 9.58
N SER A 104 18.99 5.83 9.80
CA SER A 104 20.30 6.33 10.17
C SER A 104 20.75 7.19 8.99
N ALA A 105 20.87 8.48 9.26
CA ALA A 105 21.19 9.54 8.31
C ALA A 105 22.33 9.18 7.36
N SER A 106 22.17 9.58 6.10
CA SER A 106 23.26 9.92 5.18
C SER A 106 22.76 10.98 4.21
N PRO A 107 23.39 12.17 4.12
CA PRO A 107 22.94 13.24 3.25
C PRO A 107 23.59 13.10 1.88
N SER A 108 22.93 12.44 0.93
CA SER A 108 23.27 12.58 -0.49
C SER A 108 22.10 13.23 -1.23
N LYS A 109 22.34 14.49 -1.61
CA LYS A 109 21.49 15.28 -2.51
C LYS A 109 21.43 14.58 -3.87
N SER A 110 20.39 13.79 -4.15
CA SER A 110 19.97 13.48 -5.52
C SER A 110 18.70 14.27 -5.82
N ARG A 111 18.89 15.36 -6.58
CA ARG A 111 17.83 16.24 -7.08
C ARG A 111 17.13 15.55 -8.26
N ASP A 112 16.16 14.69 -7.97
CA ASP A 112 15.14 14.29 -8.95
C ASP A 112 13.76 14.78 -8.47
N PRO A 113 13.11 15.73 -9.18
CA PRO A 113 11.82 16.30 -8.77
C PRO A 113 10.68 15.26 -8.66
N GLN A 114 10.83 14.09 -9.30
CA GLN A 114 9.81 13.05 -9.34
C GLN A 114 9.86 12.08 -8.14
N TYR A 115 10.98 12.04 -7.40
CA TYR A 115 11.14 11.25 -6.18
C TYR A 115 10.65 11.99 -4.91
N GLN A 116 10.28 13.26 -5.06
CA GLN A 116 9.71 14.12 -4.03
C GLN A 116 8.21 14.39 -4.23
N MET A 117 7.45 13.41 -4.77
CA MET A 117 6.04 13.39 -4.41
C MET A 117 5.98 13.13 -2.91
N GLN A 118 5.80 14.22 -2.17
CA GLN A 118 5.51 14.30 -0.74
C GLN A 118 4.78 13.03 -0.32
N CYS A 119 5.48 12.12 0.38
CA CYS A 119 5.04 10.74 0.65
C CYS A 119 3.87 10.64 1.66
N SER A 120 3.09 11.70 1.76
CA SER A 120 1.92 11.84 2.57
C SER A 120 0.73 11.24 1.80
N HIS A 121 0.21 10.11 2.31
CA HIS A 121 -1.16 9.58 2.06
C HIS A 121 -1.39 8.81 0.76
N LEU A 122 -0.79 7.62 0.70
CA LEU A 122 -0.79 6.78 -0.50
C LEU A 122 -1.24 5.36 -0.20
N ILE A 123 -2.03 4.76 -1.10
CA ILE A 123 -2.20 3.30 -1.16
C ILE A 123 -1.21 2.72 -2.14
N LYS A 124 -0.39 1.78 -1.66
CA LYS A 124 0.57 1.06 -2.49
C LYS A 124 0.15 -0.39 -2.64
N LEU A 125 0.03 -0.84 -3.88
CA LEU A 125 -0.21 -2.24 -4.19
C LEU A 125 1.06 -2.84 -4.79
N THR A 126 1.61 -3.86 -4.14
CA THR A 126 2.83 -4.55 -4.58
C THR A 126 2.49 -5.99 -4.92
N GLN A 127 2.84 -6.45 -6.12
CA GLN A 127 2.69 -7.86 -6.49
C GLN A 127 3.73 -8.70 -5.75
N ARG A 128 3.31 -9.78 -5.07
CA ARG A 128 4.20 -10.71 -4.35
C ARG A 128 3.77 -12.17 -4.55
N ILE A 129 4.74 -13.07 -4.38
CA ILE A 129 4.50 -14.52 -4.36
C ILE A 129 3.57 -14.86 -3.18
N TYR A 130 2.42 -15.46 -3.47
CA TYR A 130 1.37 -15.78 -2.50
C TYR A 130 1.82 -16.84 -1.48
N GLN A 131 2.76 -17.71 -1.85
CA GLN A 131 3.17 -18.88 -1.05
C GLN A 131 4.10 -18.56 0.14
N GLN A 132 4.81 -17.42 0.15
CA GLN A 132 5.75 -17.14 1.24
C GLN A 132 5.08 -16.62 2.53
N GLN A 133 3.89 -16.00 2.45
CA GLN A 133 3.25 -15.40 3.62
C GLN A 133 2.35 -16.38 4.40
N ILE A 134 1.80 -17.43 3.76
CA ILE A 134 0.94 -18.42 4.44
C ILE A 134 1.75 -19.34 5.37
N LYS A 135 3.03 -19.61 5.06
CA LYS A 135 3.89 -20.43 5.92
C LYS A 135 4.21 -19.79 7.27
N HIS A 136 3.96 -18.50 7.46
CA HIS A 136 4.17 -17.81 8.74
C HIS A 136 2.88 -17.63 9.57
N LEU A 137 1.73 -18.07 9.05
CA LEU A 137 0.41 -17.88 9.67
C LEU A 137 -0.30 -19.20 10.04
N LYS A 138 0.35 -20.34 9.86
CA LYS A 138 -0.07 -21.60 10.47
C LYS A 138 0.87 -21.89 11.63
N PRO A 139 0.40 -21.83 12.89
CA PRO A 139 1.06 -22.57 13.96
C PRO A 139 0.89 -24.08 13.68
N ASP A 140 1.95 -24.84 13.91
CA ASP A 140 1.92 -26.31 13.93
C ASP A 140 0.93 -26.84 14.99
#